data_AF-A0A7Y5FP48-F1
#
_entry.id   AF-A0A7Y5FP48-F1
#
_cell.length_a   1.000
_cell.length_b   1.000
_cell.length_c   1.000
_cell.angle_alpha   90.00
_cell.angle_beta   90.00
_cell.angle_gamma   90.00
#
_symmetry.space_group_name_H-M   'P 1'
#
loop_
_entity.id
_entity.type
_entity.pdbx_description
1 polymer ?
#
loop_
_entity_poly.entity_id
_entity_poly.type
_entity_poly.pdbx_seq_one_letter_code
_entity_poly.pdbx_strand_id
1 'polypeptide(L)' 'MSRLEEIASSLEDTTLDLEDALKLYEEGMILAKECTEQLKGAELKITELKNKLLNDIAN' A
#
# COMPACT_ATOMS: atom_id res chain seq x y z
N MET A 1 6.60 2.30 -2.89
CA MET A 1 6.03 1.27 -3.78
C MET A 1 7.10 0.45 -4.48
N SER A 2 8.22 1.05 -4.93
CA SER A 2 9.31 0.34 -5.64
C SER A 2 9.77 -0.96 -4.97
N ARG A 3 9.90 -1.00 -3.63
CA ARG A 3 10.29 -2.24 -2.93
C ARG A 3 9.26 -3.37 -3.06
N LEU A 4 7.98 -3.06 -3.00
CA LEU A 4 6.92 -4.08 -3.15
C LEU A 4 6.88 -4.63 -4.58
N GLU A 5 7.15 -3.77 -5.57
CA GLU A 5 7.27 -4.16 -6.99
C GLU A 5 8.52 -5.02 -7.23
N GLU A 6 9.65 -4.66 -6.62
CA GLU A 6 10.87 -5.47 -6.64
C GLU A 6 10.66 -6.84 -6.01
N ILE A 7 9.96 -6.91 -4.86
CA ILE A 7 9.61 -8.17 -4.20
C ILE A 7 8.72 -9.02 -5.12
N ALA A 8 7.67 -8.43 -5.70
CA ALA A 8 6.79 -9.13 -6.63
C ALA A 8 7.57 -9.71 -7.81
N SER A 9 8.45 -8.90 -8.42
CA SER A 9 9.32 -9.36 -9.51
C SER A 9 10.31 -10.45 -9.07
N SER A 10 10.82 -10.37 -7.84
CA SER A 10 11.77 -11.37 -7.31
C SER A 10 11.09 -12.70 -7.02
N LEU A 11 9.84 -12.69 -6.57
CA LEU A 11 9.05 -13.89 -6.30
C LEU A 11 8.61 -14.64 -7.57
N GLU A 12 8.71 -14.02 -8.74
CA GLU A 12 8.50 -14.68 -10.04
C GLU A 12 9.74 -15.45 -10.51
N ASP A 13 10.90 -15.26 -9.86
CA ASP A 13 12.14 -15.96 -10.20
C ASP A 13 12.11 -17.42 -9.73
N THR A 14 12.14 -18.35 -10.68
CA THR A 14 12.16 -19.80 -10.42
C THR A 14 13.47 -20.32 -9.82
N THR A 15 14.52 -19.49 -9.75
CA THR A 15 15.81 -19.84 -9.15
C THR A 15 15.94 -19.43 -7.69
N LEU A 16 14.95 -18.68 -7.17
CA LEU A 16 14.88 -18.26 -5.80
C LEU A 16 14.70 -19.46 -4.86
N ASP A 17 15.50 -19.53 -3.81
CA ASP A 17 15.33 -20.57 -2.82
C ASP A 17 14.09 -20.34 -1.93
N LEU A 18 13.59 -21.41 -1.34
CA LEU A 18 12.36 -21.38 -0.56
C LEU A 18 12.45 -20.46 0.67
N GLU A 19 13.60 -20.39 1.31
CA GLU A 19 13.76 -19.62 2.54
C GLU A 19 13.77 -18.12 2.25
N ASP A 20 14.43 -17.72 1.18
CA ASP A 20 14.45 -16.34 0.70
C ASP A 20 13.10 -15.93 0.09
N ALA A 21 12.40 -16.84 -0.59
CA ALA A 21 11.02 -16.63 -1.02
C ALA A 21 10.06 -16.36 0.16
N LEU A 22 10.20 -17.10 1.26
CA LEU A 22 9.40 -16.89 2.47
C LEU A 22 9.69 -15.52 3.10
N LYS A 23 10.95 -15.11 3.22
CA LYS A 23 11.33 -13.79 3.75
C LYS A 23 10.76 -12.65 2.89
N LEU A 24 10.91 -12.75 1.56
CA LEU A 24 10.39 -11.75 0.63
C LEU A 24 8.86 -11.68 0.68
N TYR A 25 8.18 -12.81 0.83
CA TYR A 25 6.73 -12.85 1.00
C TYR A 25 6.28 -12.15 2.29
N GLU A 26 6.92 -12.44 3.42
CA GLU A 26 6.63 -11.78 4.70
C GLU A 26 6.84 -10.27 4.62
N GLU A 27 7.97 -9.83 4.05
CA GLU A 27 8.25 -8.41 3.81
C GLU A 27 7.17 -7.77 2.92
N GLY A 28 6.81 -8.44 1.83
CA GLY A 28 5.77 -7.98 0.90
C GLY A 28 4.41 -7.81 1.57
N MET A 29 4.03 -8.72 2.48
CA MET A 29 2.79 -8.61 3.25
C MET A 29 2.76 -7.39 4.16
N ILE A 30 3.88 -7.08 4.82
CA ILE A 30 3.99 -5.91 5.69
C ILE A 30 3.84 -4.63 4.86
N LEU A 31 4.58 -4.51 3.76
CA LEU A 31 4.53 -3.34 2.87
C LEU A 31 3.14 -3.15 2.24
N ALA A 32 2.46 -4.23 1.86
CA ALA A 32 1.11 -4.18 1.32
C ALA A 32 0.10 -3.66 2.36
N LYS A 33 0.26 -4.08 3.63
CA LYS A 33 -0.56 -3.57 4.74
C LYS A 33 -0.34 -2.08 4.95
N GLU A 34 0.90 -1.62 5.01
CA GLU A 34 1.24 -0.20 5.18
C GLU A 34 0.68 0.66 4.04
N CYS A 35 0.79 0.20 2.79
CA CYS A 35 0.22 0.88 1.64
C CYS A 35 -1.31 1.01 1.76
N THR A 36 -1.97 -0.07 2.18
CA THR A 36 -3.42 -0.08 2.40
C THR A 36 -3.84 0.91 3.49
N GLU A 37 -3.08 1.02 4.58
CA GLU A 37 -3.34 1.98 5.66
C GLU A 37 -3.15 3.43 5.19
N GLN A 38 -2.11 3.70 4.40
CA GLN A 38 -1.88 5.03 3.80
C GLN A 38 -3.03 5.43 2.87
N LEU A 39 -3.49 4.51 2.01
CA LEU A 39 -4.61 4.76 1.10
C LEU A 39 -5.90 5.08 1.86
N LYS A 40 -6.20 4.33 2.93
CA LYS A 40 -7.35 4.62 3.80
C LYS A 40 -7.26 6.00 4.44
N GLY A 41 -6.08 6.39 4.92
CA GLY A 41 -5.85 7.72 5.49
C GLY A 41 -6.06 8.83 4.46
N ALA A 42 -5.56 8.64 3.23
CA ALA A 42 -5.75 9.58 2.13
C ALA A 42 -7.24 9.71 1.75
N GLU A 43 -7.96 8.61 1.63
CA GLU A 43 -9.40 8.60 1.33
C GLU A 43 -10.22 9.33 2.40
N LEU A 44 -9.92 9.08 3.68
CA LEU A 44 -10.54 9.80 4.79
C LEU A 44 -10.27 11.30 4.66
N LYS A 45 -9.02 11.69 4.36
CA LYS A 45 -8.67 13.10 4.26
C LYS A 45 -9.37 13.81 3.12
N ILE A 46 -9.48 13.15 1.95
CA ILE A 46 -10.23 13.66 0.80
C ILE A 46 -11.69 13.86 1.17
N THR A 47 -12.27 12.90 1.90
CA THR A 47 -13.67 12.96 2.35
C THR A 47 -13.92 14.15 3.28
N GLU A 48 -13.04 14.36 4.28
CA GLU A 48 -13.11 15.52 5.17
C GLU A 48 -13.04 16.85 4.41
N LEU A 49 -12.08 16.97 3.49
CA LEU A 49 -11.88 18.18 2.69
C LEU A 49 -13.09 18.48 1.81
N LYS A 50 -13.67 17.44 1.18
CA LYS A 50 -14.88 17.55 0.37
C LYS A 50 -16.07 18.02 1.22
N ASN A 51 -16.28 17.43 2.40
CA ASN A 51 -17.36 17.83 3.30
C ASN A 51 -17.20 19.27 3.77
N LYS A 52 -15.98 19.68 4.12
CA LYS A 52 -15.69 21.07 4.50
C LYS A 52 -16.02 22.03 3.36
N LEU A 53 -15.56 21.74 2.15
CA LEU A 53 -15.86 22.57 0.97
C LEU A 53 -17.37 22.68 0.71
N LEU A 54 -18.12 21.58 0.82
CA LEU A 54 -19.57 21.60 0.64
C LEU A 54 -20.28 22.47 1.69
N ASN A 55 -19.85 22.41 2.94
CA ASN A 55 -20.38 23.25 4.01
C ASN A 55 -20.05 24.73 3.80
N ASP A 56 -18.85 25.04 3.31
CA ASP A 56 -18.43 26.42 3.04
C ASP A 56 -19.20 27.04 1.86
N ILE A 57 -19.64 26.24 0.88
CA ILE A 57 -20.47 26.70 -0.26
C ILE A 57 -21.95 26.88 0.15
N ALA A 58 -22.42 26.13 1.14
CA ALA A 58 -23.82 26.14 1.58
C ALA A 58 -24.16 27.26 2.58
N ASN A 59 -23.17 28.00 3.07
CA ASN A 59 -23.30 29.16 3.97
C ASN A 59 -23.14 30.48 3.21
#